data_AF-A0A960YR84-F1
#
_entry.id   AF-A0A960YR84-F1
#
_cell.length_a   1.000
_cell.length_b   1.000
_cell.length_c   1.000
_cell.angle_alpha   90.00
_cell.angle_beta   90.00
_cell.angle_gamma   90.00
#
_symmetry.space_group_name_H-M   'P 1'
#
loop_
_entity.id
_entity.type
_entity.pdbx_description
1 polymer ?
#
loop_
_entity_poly.entity_id
_entity_poly.type
_entity_poly.pdbx_seq_one_letter_code
_entity_poly.pdbx_strand_id
1 'polypeptide(L)'
;MERSIKLGHNHFSFPDLKTLMAKASPARSGDYLAGLGAQSDEERAAAQMVLADVPLSHFIEEPLISPELDNISRLILEDLDSEAGAQINSLSVGDFRNWLLSEKTTGEDIRRIRPGLMPEMVAAVSKIMRIQDMILAARKCTVVTSFRTTIGLPNTLSVRLQPNHPTDDEKGILASTLDGLMYGCGDAVVGINPATDNVPTVIRLLELLDQLRSRYEIPMQSCVLTHVTTSMEAMARGAPVDLVFQSIGGTEALNRSFGVELSMLQDSMQMARSLHRGTVGNNVMYFETGQG
;
A
#
# COMPACT_ATOMS: atom_id res chain seq x y z
N MET A 1 14.72 -20.29 -17.94
CA MET A 1 15.78 -19.26 -18.07
C MET A 1 16.90 -19.61 -17.11
N GLU A 2 18.17 -19.55 -17.52
CA GLU A 2 19.29 -19.75 -16.60
C GLU A 2 19.44 -18.52 -15.70
N ARG A 3 19.31 -18.68 -14.38
CA ARG A 3 19.40 -17.60 -13.39
C ARG A 3 20.81 -17.56 -12.78
N SER A 4 21.80 -17.45 -13.65
CA SER A 4 23.20 -17.47 -13.25
C SER A 4 23.98 -16.37 -13.97
N ILE A 5 25.05 -15.91 -13.35
CA ILE A 5 25.97 -14.95 -13.97
C ILE A 5 27.39 -15.19 -13.48
N LYS A 6 28.37 -14.98 -14.37
CA LYS A 6 29.78 -14.97 -14.01
C LYS A 6 30.27 -13.53 -13.92
N LEU A 7 30.69 -13.09 -12.73
CA LEU A 7 31.30 -11.79 -12.50
C LEU A 7 32.74 -12.00 -12.06
N GLY A 8 33.69 -11.56 -12.89
CA GLY A 8 35.11 -11.82 -12.68
C GLY A 8 35.42 -13.32 -12.58
N HIS A 9 35.87 -13.75 -11.41
CA HIS A 9 36.20 -15.15 -11.10
C HIS A 9 35.06 -15.91 -10.40
N ASN A 10 34.02 -15.19 -9.96
CA ASN A 10 32.91 -15.76 -9.22
C ASN A 10 31.77 -16.14 -10.16
N HIS A 11 31.08 -17.24 -9.83
CA HIS A 11 29.86 -17.66 -10.50
C HIS A 11 28.73 -17.66 -9.47
N PHE A 12 27.70 -16.88 -9.74
CA PHE A 12 26.51 -16.77 -8.90
C PHE A 12 25.36 -17.46 -9.60
N SER A 13 24.62 -18.29 -8.87
CA SER A 13 23.45 -19.01 -9.37
C SER A 13 22.32 -18.90 -8.36
N PHE A 14 21.12 -18.59 -8.84
CA PHE A 14 19.93 -18.40 -8.03
C PHE A 14 18.91 -19.48 -8.38
N PRO A 15 18.53 -20.38 -7.44
CA PRO A 15 17.76 -21.57 -7.76
C PRO A 15 16.33 -21.27 -8.21
N ASP A 16 15.72 -20.22 -7.67
CA ASP A 16 14.34 -19.83 -7.95
C ASP A 16 14.18 -18.31 -7.99
N LEU A 17 13.03 -17.84 -8.50
CA LEU A 17 12.73 -16.41 -8.60
C LEU A 17 12.64 -15.75 -7.22
N LYS A 18 12.18 -16.48 -6.21
CA LYS A 18 12.07 -16.01 -4.82
C LYS A 18 13.43 -15.64 -4.24
N THR A 19 14.42 -16.51 -4.42
CA THR A 19 15.80 -16.31 -3.98
C THR A 19 16.43 -15.17 -4.75
N LEU A 20 16.27 -15.13 -6.08
CA LEU A 20 16.76 -14.02 -6.91
C LEU A 20 16.21 -12.67 -6.43
N MET A 21 14.88 -12.58 -6.22
CA MET A 21 14.20 -11.39 -5.74
C MET A 21 14.65 -10.96 -4.34
N ALA A 22 14.87 -11.91 -3.43
CA ALA A 22 15.41 -11.65 -2.10
C ALA A 22 16.84 -11.10 -2.15
N LYS A 23 17.73 -11.75 -2.90
CA LYS A 23 19.14 -11.37 -3.01
C LYS A 23 19.34 -10.04 -3.74
N ALA A 24 18.43 -9.66 -4.65
CA ALA A 24 18.46 -8.39 -5.35
C ALA A 24 18.01 -7.18 -4.49
N SER A 25 17.43 -7.39 -3.30
CA SER A 25 17.06 -6.30 -2.40
C SER A 25 18.28 -5.47 -1.96
N PRO A 26 18.15 -4.14 -1.81
CA PRO A 26 19.08 -3.34 -1.01
C PRO A 26 19.23 -3.92 0.41
N ALA A 27 20.37 -3.66 1.06
CA ALA A 27 20.66 -4.17 2.40
C ALA A 27 19.59 -3.72 3.42
N ARG A 28 18.90 -4.68 4.05
CA ARG A 28 17.87 -4.45 5.08
C ARG A 28 18.07 -5.43 6.23
N SER A 29 17.98 -4.95 7.46
CA SER A 29 18.15 -5.77 8.66
C SER A 29 17.16 -6.93 8.72
N GLY A 30 15.90 -6.71 8.34
CA GLY A 30 14.88 -7.76 8.28
C GLY A 30 15.22 -8.90 7.32
N ASP A 31 15.69 -8.58 6.11
CA ASP A 31 16.10 -9.58 5.12
C ASP A 31 17.29 -10.42 5.64
N TYR A 32 18.23 -9.81 6.38
CA TYR A 32 19.34 -10.54 7.00
C TYR A 32 18.88 -11.43 8.15
N LEU A 33 18.00 -10.94 9.01
CA LEU A 33 17.45 -11.71 10.12
C LEU A 33 16.66 -12.93 9.62
N ALA A 34 15.95 -12.78 8.51
CA ALA A 34 15.23 -13.86 7.85
C ALA A 34 16.13 -14.81 7.02
N GLY A 35 17.44 -14.55 6.93
CA GLY A 35 18.38 -15.35 6.14
C GLY A 35 18.24 -15.18 4.61
N LEU A 36 17.53 -14.13 4.16
CA LEU A 36 17.21 -13.87 2.76
C LEU A 36 18.19 -12.93 2.07
N GLY A 37 18.82 -12.01 2.83
CA GLY A 37 19.72 -11.00 2.30
C GLY A 37 20.95 -11.59 1.59
N ALA A 38 21.47 -10.87 0.59
CA ALA A 38 22.72 -11.24 -0.09
C ALA A 38 23.92 -11.22 0.86
N GLN A 39 24.77 -12.24 0.76
CA GLN A 39 25.95 -12.46 1.61
C GLN A 39 27.07 -11.44 1.34
N SER A 40 27.07 -10.83 0.15
CA SER A 40 28.00 -9.77 -0.23
C SER A 40 27.33 -8.78 -1.18
N ASP A 41 27.91 -7.59 -1.32
CA ASP A 41 27.45 -6.62 -2.32
C ASP A 41 27.71 -7.09 -3.75
N GLU A 42 28.71 -7.96 -3.96
CA GLU A 42 28.94 -8.61 -5.26
C GLU A 42 27.80 -9.58 -5.61
N GLU A 43 27.36 -10.42 -4.67
CA GLU A 43 26.20 -11.31 -4.87
C GLU A 43 24.92 -10.50 -5.12
N ARG A 44 24.74 -9.37 -4.41
CA ARG A 44 23.59 -8.48 -4.61
C ARG A 44 23.60 -7.87 -6.02
N ALA A 45 24.75 -7.39 -6.47
CA ALA A 45 24.91 -6.85 -7.82
C ALA A 45 24.67 -7.93 -8.88
N ALA A 46 25.19 -9.15 -8.67
CA ALA A 46 24.91 -10.30 -9.52
C ALA A 46 23.42 -10.62 -9.60
N ALA A 47 22.71 -10.63 -8.46
CA ALA A 47 21.28 -10.85 -8.39
C ALA A 47 20.50 -9.75 -9.13
N GLN A 48 20.89 -8.48 -8.99
CA GLN A 48 20.25 -7.38 -9.71
C GLN A 48 20.46 -7.44 -11.22
N MET A 49 21.65 -7.86 -11.67
CA MET A 49 21.94 -8.06 -13.09
C MET A 49 21.11 -9.20 -13.68
N VAL A 50 21.08 -10.36 -13.00
CA VAL A 50 20.25 -11.50 -13.42
C VAL A 50 18.77 -11.13 -13.39
N LEU A 51 18.31 -10.40 -12.37
CA LEU A 51 16.91 -9.95 -12.26
C LEU A 51 16.53 -9.00 -13.39
N ALA A 52 17.44 -8.14 -13.83
CA ALA A 52 17.19 -7.21 -14.94
C ALA A 52 16.86 -7.94 -16.24
N ASP A 53 17.40 -9.13 -16.47
CA ASP A 53 17.15 -9.92 -17.68
C ASP A 53 15.86 -10.77 -17.61
N VAL A 54 15.21 -10.87 -16.44
CA VAL A 54 14.00 -11.69 -16.27
C VAL A 54 12.83 -11.08 -17.06
N PRO A 55 12.16 -11.84 -17.94
CA PRO A 55 10.94 -11.38 -18.61
C PRO A 55 9.80 -11.11 -17.60
N LEU A 56 9.01 -10.05 -17.82
CA LEU A 56 7.87 -9.75 -16.97
C LEU A 56 6.83 -10.88 -16.94
N SER A 57 6.61 -11.58 -18.05
CA SER A 57 5.67 -12.72 -18.10
C SER A 57 6.04 -13.84 -17.12
N HIS A 58 7.33 -13.97 -16.78
CA HIS A 58 7.83 -15.02 -15.88
C HIS A 58 7.22 -14.92 -14.48
N PHE A 59 6.83 -13.73 -14.01
CA PHE A 59 6.18 -13.55 -12.71
C PHE A 59 4.76 -14.11 -12.65
N ILE A 60 4.10 -14.26 -13.82
CA ILE A 60 2.79 -14.88 -13.97
C ILE A 60 2.95 -16.41 -14.06
N GLU A 61 3.96 -16.85 -14.81
CA GLU A 61 4.26 -18.28 -15.04
C GLU A 61 4.81 -18.98 -13.79
N GLU A 62 5.60 -18.26 -12.97
CA GLU A 62 6.16 -18.74 -11.70
C GLU A 62 5.86 -17.74 -10.57
N PRO A 63 4.61 -17.74 -10.04
CA PRO A 63 4.25 -16.90 -8.90
C PRO A 63 5.13 -17.20 -7.67
N LEU A 64 5.52 -16.17 -6.91
CA LEU A 64 6.37 -16.36 -5.72
C LEU A 64 5.68 -17.18 -4.62
N ILE A 65 4.35 -17.10 -4.56
CA ILE A 65 3.49 -17.91 -3.71
C ILE A 65 2.40 -18.47 -4.61
N SER A 66 2.13 -19.78 -4.49
CA SER A 66 1.10 -20.42 -5.31
C SER A 66 -0.29 -19.83 -4.99
N PRO A 67 -1.09 -19.44 -5.99
CA PRO A 67 -2.47 -18.99 -5.78
C PRO A 67 -3.39 -20.07 -5.21
N GLU A 68 -2.99 -21.34 -5.26
CA GLU A 68 -3.72 -22.42 -4.59
C GLU A 68 -3.55 -22.36 -3.06
N LEU A 69 -2.45 -21.77 -2.58
CA LEU A 69 -2.08 -21.73 -1.17
C LEU A 69 -2.31 -20.38 -0.50
N ASP A 70 -2.59 -19.32 -1.28
CA ASP A 70 -2.68 -17.95 -0.79
C ASP A 70 -3.73 -17.14 -1.54
N ASN A 71 -4.76 -16.69 -0.83
CA ASN A 71 -5.88 -15.94 -1.41
C ASN A 71 -5.50 -14.54 -1.92
N ILE A 72 -4.40 -13.94 -1.46
CA ILE A 72 -3.91 -12.65 -1.95
C ILE A 72 -3.27 -12.83 -3.31
N SER A 73 -2.44 -13.86 -3.47
CA SER A 73 -1.83 -14.26 -4.73
C SER A 73 -2.89 -14.65 -5.76
N ARG A 74 -3.96 -15.34 -5.31
CA ARG A 74 -5.12 -15.65 -6.15
C ARG A 74 -5.85 -14.40 -6.61
N LEU A 75 -6.18 -13.49 -5.69
CA LEU A 75 -6.85 -12.21 -6.00
C LEU A 75 -6.05 -11.42 -7.04
N ILE A 76 -4.74 -11.26 -6.83
CA ILE A 76 -3.85 -10.54 -7.75
C ILE A 76 -3.87 -11.15 -9.15
N LEU A 77 -3.83 -12.48 -9.27
CA LEU A 77 -3.83 -13.16 -10.56
C LEU A 77 -5.20 -13.11 -11.25
N GLU A 78 -6.29 -13.24 -10.50
CA GLU A 78 -7.66 -13.16 -11.03
C GLU A 78 -8.03 -11.74 -11.50
N ASP A 79 -7.50 -10.71 -10.84
CA ASP A 79 -7.71 -9.29 -11.20
C ASP A 79 -6.78 -8.79 -12.33
N LEU A 80 -5.83 -9.62 -12.79
CA LEU A 80 -4.83 -9.23 -13.78
C LEU A 80 -5.46 -9.07 -15.18
N ASP A 81 -5.37 -7.85 -15.72
CA ASP A 81 -5.80 -7.55 -17.09
C ASP A 81 -4.65 -7.78 -18.07
N SER A 82 -4.64 -8.95 -18.69
CA SER A 82 -3.61 -9.32 -19.67
C SER A 82 -3.56 -8.42 -20.92
N GLU A 83 -4.69 -7.81 -21.31
CA GLU A 83 -4.75 -6.91 -22.46
C GLU A 83 -4.11 -5.56 -22.12
N ALA A 84 -4.36 -5.04 -20.92
CA ALA A 84 -3.70 -3.84 -20.41
C ALA A 84 -2.17 -4.00 -20.35
N GLY A 85 -1.68 -5.19 -19.98
CA GLY A 85 -0.26 -5.52 -19.90
C GLY A 85 0.42 -5.82 -21.24
N ALA A 86 -0.33 -5.98 -22.34
CA ALA A 86 0.21 -6.50 -23.60
C ALA A 86 1.42 -5.73 -24.15
N GLN A 87 1.46 -4.40 -23.94
CA GLN A 87 2.57 -3.54 -24.38
C GLN A 87 3.89 -3.86 -23.67
N ILE A 88 3.84 -4.35 -22.43
CA ILE A 88 5.02 -4.58 -21.59
C ILE A 88 5.35 -6.06 -21.37
N ASN A 89 4.44 -6.98 -21.73
CA ASN A 89 4.61 -8.42 -21.47
C ASN A 89 5.89 -9.02 -22.09
N SER A 90 6.39 -8.44 -23.19
CA SER A 90 7.63 -8.88 -23.85
C SER A 90 8.90 -8.28 -23.24
N LEU A 91 8.78 -7.31 -22.33
CA LEU A 91 9.91 -6.63 -21.72
C LEU A 91 10.54 -7.49 -20.63
N SER A 92 11.86 -7.36 -20.50
CA SER A 92 12.57 -7.74 -19.29
C SER A 92 12.29 -6.73 -18.16
N VAL A 93 12.60 -7.08 -16.90
CA VAL A 93 12.55 -6.13 -15.78
C VAL A 93 13.41 -4.89 -16.06
N GLY A 94 14.58 -5.06 -16.66
CA GLY A 94 15.48 -3.98 -17.07
C GLY A 94 14.89 -3.09 -18.15
N ASP A 95 14.26 -3.67 -19.17
CA ASP A 95 13.59 -2.91 -20.22
C ASP A 95 12.34 -2.20 -19.69
N PHE A 96 11.62 -2.80 -18.75
CA PHE A 96 10.51 -2.14 -18.07
C PHE A 96 10.97 -0.95 -17.23
N ARG A 97 12.10 -1.06 -16.52
CA ARG A 97 12.76 0.09 -15.88
C ARG A 97 13.02 1.20 -16.89
N ASN A 98 13.63 0.86 -18.03
CA ASN A 98 13.95 1.85 -19.08
C ASN A 98 12.68 2.48 -19.66
N TRP A 99 11.62 1.69 -19.85
CA TRP A 99 10.31 2.16 -20.29
C TRP A 99 9.71 3.15 -19.29
N LEU A 100 9.72 2.84 -17.98
CA LEU A 100 9.24 3.77 -16.94
C LEU A 100 10.02 5.08 -16.89
N LEU A 101 11.35 5.02 -17.11
CA LEU A 101 12.22 6.20 -17.05
C LEU A 101 12.21 7.04 -18.33
N SER A 102 11.85 6.45 -19.48
CA SER A 102 11.77 7.14 -20.77
C SER A 102 10.92 8.42 -20.72
N GLU A 103 11.43 9.52 -21.26
CA GLU A 103 10.67 10.78 -21.39
C GLU A 103 9.41 10.64 -22.24
N LYS A 104 9.38 9.65 -23.14
CA LYS A 104 8.23 9.37 -23.99
C LYS A 104 7.09 8.68 -23.24
N THR A 105 7.38 8.03 -22.13
CA THR A 105 6.38 7.34 -21.32
C THR A 105 5.70 8.32 -20.38
N THR A 106 4.40 8.51 -20.59
CA THR A 106 3.57 9.44 -19.83
C THR A 106 2.88 8.76 -18.64
N GLY A 107 2.33 9.56 -17.72
CA GLY A 107 1.51 9.03 -16.63
C GLY A 107 0.24 8.32 -17.10
N GLU A 108 -0.29 8.70 -18.28
CA GLU A 108 -1.45 8.04 -18.89
C GLU A 108 -1.07 6.65 -19.44
N ASP A 109 0.11 6.51 -20.03
CA ASP A 109 0.60 5.21 -20.47
C ASP A 109 0.78 4.26 -19.27
N ILE A 110 1.36 4.75 -18.18
CA ILE A 110 1.51 3.97 -16.92
C ILE A 110 0.13 3.59 -16.35
N ARG A 111 -0.82 4.52 -16.37
CA ARG A 111 -2.19 4.25 -15.89
C ARG A 111 -2.87 3.17 -16.73
N ARG A 112 -2.66 3.17 -18.04
CA ARG A 112 -3.24 2.18 -18.97
C ARG A 112 -2.71 0.77 -18.71
N ILE A 113 -1.41 0.62 -18.45
CA ILE A 113 -0.82 -0.72 -18.21
C ILE A 113 -1.02 -1.24 -16.78
N ARG A 114 -1.37 -0.36 -15.82
CA ARG A 114 -1.43 -0.69 -14.39
C ARG A 114 -2.27 -1.96 -14.08
N PRO A 115 -3.45 -2.18 -14.69
CA PRO A 115 -4.23 -3.40 -14.47
C PRO A 115 -3.52 -4.69 -14.91
N GLY A 116 -2.53 -4.60 -15.80
CA GLY A 116 -1.71 -5.73 -16.25
C GLY A 116 -0.40 -5.93 -15.48
N LEU A 117 -0.21 -5.24 -14.34
CA LEU A 117 0.99 -5.38 -13.51
C LEU A 117 0.71 -6.18 -12.24
N MET A 118 1.50 -7.24 -12.01
CA MET A 118 1.57 -7.88 -10.70
C MET A 118 2.46 -7.09 -9.73
N PRO A 119 2.19 -7.11 -8.42
CA PRO A 119 3.06 -6.51 -7.41
C PRO A 119 4.51 -6.99 -7.47
N GLU A 120 4.74 -8.26 -7.83
CA GLU A 120 6.08 -8.83 -7.98
C GLU A 120 6.87 -8.18 -9.12
N MET A 121 6.21 -7.83 -10.22
CA MET A 121 6.83 -7.09 -11.33
C MET A 121 7.26 -5.68 -10.87
N VAL A 122 6.39 -5.01 -10.12
CA VAL A 122 6.66 -3.68 -9.55
C VAL A 122 7.78 -3.75 -8.50
N ALA A 123 7.79 -4.79 -7.67
CA ALA A 123 8.87 -5.04 -6.72
C ALA A 123 10.19 -5.32 -7.44
N ALA A 124 10.19 -6.13 -8.50
CA ALA A 124 11.38 -6.48 -9.27
C ALA A 124 12.04 -5.26 -9.89
N VAL A 125 11.26 -4.42 -10.55
CA VAL A 125 11.78 -3.20 -11.18
C VAL A 125 12.30 -2.21 -10.14
N SER A 126 11.65 -2.10 -8.98
CA SER A 126 12.11 -1.23 -7.88
C SER A 126 13.47 -1.65 -7.32
N LYS A 127 13.76 -2.96 -7.28
CA LYS A 127 15.02 -3.51 -6.74
C LYS A 127 16.25 -3.16 -7.59
N ILE A 128 16.05 -2.86 -8.87
CA ILE A 128 17.11 -2.46 -9.80
C ILE A 128 17.13 -0.95 -10.08
N MET A 129 16.30 -0.16 -9.37
CA MET A 129 16.26 1.30 -9.48
C MET A 129 17.10 1.96 -8.40
N ARG A 130 17.78 3.05 -8.77
CA ARG A 130 18.36 3.99 -7.80
C ARG A 130 17.24 4.86 -7.21
N ILE A 131 17.52 5.57 -6.11
CA ILE A 131 16.56 6.50 -5.49
C ILE A 131 16.06 7.54 -6.50
N GLN A 132 16.97 8.12 -7.30
CA GLN A 132 16.59 9.09 -8.34
C GLN A 132 15.65 8.49 -9.40
N ASP A 133 15.87 7.23 -9.78
CA ASP A 133 15.06 6.53 -10.78
C ASP A 133 13.64 6.31 -10.22
N MET A 134 13.54 5.90 -8.95
CA MET A 134 12.26 5.74 -8.26
C MET A 134 11.50 7.07 -8.15
N ILE A 135 12.18 8.18 -7.82
CA ILE A 135 11.56 9.51 -7.76
C ILE A 135 11.03 9.93 -9.14
N LEU A 136 11.82 9.73 -10.21
CA LEU A 136 11.43 10.10 -11.56
C LEU A 136 10.24 9.27 -12.07
N ALA A 137 10.25 7.96 -11.82
CA ALA A 137 9.14 7.08 -12.18
C ALA A 137 7.88 7.42 -11.37
N ALA A 138 7.99 7.55 -10.05
CA ALA A 138 6.87 7.86 -9.16
C ALA A 138 6.22 9.20 -9.48
N ARG A 139 6.99 10.22 -9.88
CA ARG A 139 6.46 11.52 -10.30
C ARG A 139 5.49 11.43 -11.49
N LYS A 140 5.61 10.42 -12.34
CA LYS A 140 4.67 10.18 -13.46
C LYS A 140 3.38 9.49 -13.00
N CYS A 141 3.43 8.77 -11.88
CA CYS A 141 2.29 8.02 -11.35
C CYS A 141 1.35 8.93 -10.55
N THR A 142 0.29 9.43 -11.19
CA THR A 142 -0.74 10.23 -10.50
C THR A 142 -1.95 9.35 -10.11
N VAL A 143 -2.17 9.20 -8.81
CA VAL A 143 -3.32 8.50 -8.22
C VAL A 143 -4.13 9.50 -7.41
N VAL A 144 -5.40 9.67 -7.77
CA VAL A 144 -6.33 10.60 -7.13
C VAL A 144 -7.47 9.82 -6.51
N THR A 145 -7.75 10.07 -5.23
CA THR A 145 -8.92 9.51 -4.52
C THR A 145 -9.70 10.63 -3.86
N SER A 146 -10.97 10.38 -3.57
CA SER A 146 -11.85 11.39 -2.99
C SER A 146 -12.89 10.81 -2.04
N PHE A 147 -13.14 11.56 -0.96
CA PHE A 147 -14.21 11.29 0.01
C PHE A 147 -14.90 12.59 0.42
N ARG A 148 -14.39 13.31 1.43
CA ARG A 148 -14.82 14.70 1.74
C ARG A 148 -13.89 15.73 1.12
N THR A 149 -12.61 15.38 0.98
CA THR A 149 -11.62 16.10 0.19
C THR A 149 -11.15 15.25 -0.99
N THR A 150 -10.34 15.83 -1.87
CA THR A 150 -9.62 15.11 -2.93
C THR A 150 -8.14 15.12 -2.61
N ILE A 151 -7.50 13.95 -2.60
CA ILE A 151 -6.07 13.78 -2.33
C ILE A 151 -5.36 13.28 -3.60
N GLY A 152 -4.10 13.69 -3.79
CA GLY A 152 -3.24 13.21 -4.88
C GLY A 152 -3.21 14.09 -6.13
N LEU A 153 -3.83 15.28 -6.08
CA LEU A 153 -3.73 16.25 -7.17
C LEU A 153 -2.31 16.85 -7.26
N PRO A 154 -1.83 17.22 -8.47
CA PRO A 154 -0.56 17.91 -8.62
C PRO A 154 -0.46 19.18 -7.77
N ASN A 155 0.73 19.48 -7.26
CA ASN A 155 1.02 20.65 -6.42
C ASN A 155 0.24 20.68 -5.08
N THR A 156 -0.17 19.51 -4.57
CA THR A 156 -0.75 19.37 -3.24
C THR A 156 0.10 18.41 -2.40
N LEU A 157 0.12 18.64 -1.08
CA LEU A 157 0.70 17.72 -0.11
C LEU A 157 -0.25 17.66 1.08
N SER A 158 -0.92 16.53 1.23
CA SER A 158 -1.88 16.31 2.32
C SER A 158 -1.21 15.68 3.53
N VAL A 159 -1.71 16.03 4.71
CA VAL A 159 -1.13 15.63 5.99
C VAL A 159 -2.19 14.94 6.84
N ARG A 160 -1.86 13.74 7.32
CA ARG A 160 -2.62 13.08 8.38
C ARG A 160 -2.37 13.81 9.69
N LEU A 161 -3.43 14.20 10.39
CA LEU A 161 -3.36 14.67 11.76
C LEU A 161 -3.77 13.53 12.69
N GLN A 162 -2.85 13.10 13.57
CA GLN A 162 -3.05 11.96 14.46
C GLN A 162 -2.94 12.36 15.94
N PRO A 163 -4.02 12.89 16.56
CA PRO A 163 -4.01 13.40 17.92
C PRO A 163 -4.22 12.26 18.93
N ASN A 164 -3.29 11.30 19.02
CA ASN A 164 -3.38 10.23 20.01
C ASN A 164 -3.21 10.78 21.43
N HIS A 165 -3.92 10.20 22.39
CA HIS A 165 -3.71 10.46 23.82
C HIS A 165 -3.50 9.14 24.57
N PRO A 166 -2.55 9.04 25.54
CA PRO A 166 -2.25 7.78 26.24
C PRO A 166 -3.44 7.10 26.94
N THR A 167 -4.51 7.84 27.18
CA THR A 167 -5.73 7.39 27.87
C THR A 167 -7.00 7.75 27.10
N ASP A 168 -6.89 8.11 25.83
CA ASP A 168 -8.03 8.58 25.01
C ASP A 168 -8.85 9.71 25.67
N ASP A 169 -8.15 10.68 26.31
CA ASP A 169 -8.78 11.85 26.92
C ASP A 169 -9.23 12.84 25.85
N GLU A 170 -10.51 13.20 25.87
CA GLU A 170 -11.13 14.02 24.81
C GLU A 170 -10.54 15.42 24.77
N LYS A 171 -10.19 16.01 25.92
CA LYS A 171 -9.64 17.37 25.95
C LYS A 171 -8.23 17.37 25.37
N GLY A 172 -7.41 16.39 25.70
CA GLY A 172 -6.08 16.21 25.12
C GLY A 172 -6.14 16.00 23.60
N ILE A 173 -7.04 15.12 23.16
CA ILE A 173 -7.28 14.85 21.73
C ILE A 173 -7.74 16.12 21.01
N LEU A 174 -8.74 16.82 21.53
CA LEU A 174 -9.25 18.07 20.93
C LEU A 174 -8.19 19.17 20.90
N ALA A 175 -7.41 19.33 21.97
CA ALA A 175 -6.34 20.32 22.01
C ALA A 175 -5.30 20.06 20.91
N SER A 176 -4.84 18.81 20.76
CA SER A 176 -3.91 18.43 19.68
C SER A 176 -4.54 18.53 18.29
N THR A 177 -5.83 18.23 18.17
CA THR A 177 -6.57 18.37 16.90
C THR A 177 -6.63 19.84 16.47
N LEU A 178 -6.99 20.74 17.38
CA LEU A 178 -7.06 22.18 17.09
C LEU A 178 -5.68 22.75 16.75
N ASP A 179 -4.65 22.37 17.50
CA ASP A 179 -3.27 22.78 17.21
C ASP A 179 -2.86 22.36 15.79
N GLY A 180 -3.04 21.08 15.44
CA GLY A 180 -2.71 20.59 14.10
C GLY A 180 -3.50 21.26 12.98
N LEU A 181 -4.80 21.52 13.18
CA LEU A 181 -5.64 22.23 12.21
C LEU A 181 -5.13 23.67 11.97
N MET A 182 -4.63 24.36 13.00
CA MET A 182 -4.04 25.70 12.84
C MET A 182 -2.76 25.71 11.99
N TYR A 183 -2.05 24.57 11.89
CA TYR A 183 -0.92 24.39 10.96
C TYR A 183 -1.34 23.90 9.57
N GLY A 184 -2.64 23.72 9.31
CA GLY A 184 -3.14 23.19 8.04
C GLY A 184 -3.03 21.68 7.89
N CYS A 185 -2.85 20.94 8.99
CA CYS A 185 -2.85 19.47 8.99
C CYS A 185 -4.28 18.91 9.08
N GLY A 186 -4.51 17.70 8.56
CA GLY A 186 -5.78 16.97 8.71
C GLY A 186 -6.63 16.88 7.43
N ASP A 187 -6.16 17.46 6.32
CA ASP A 187 -6.83 17.40 5.02
C ASP A 187 -6.81 15.99 4.40
N ALA A 188 -5.80 15.17 4.74
CA ALA A 188 -5.77 13.74 4.40
C ALA A 188 -6.73 12.93 5.27
N VAL A 189 -6.63 13.09 6.59
CA VAL A 189 -7.50 12.46 7.60
C VAL A 189 -7.14 13.04 8.97
N VAL A 190 -8.15 13.24 9.82
CA VAL A 190 -7.96 13.39 11.28
C VAL A 190 -8.25 12.04 11.92
N GLY A 191 -7.19 11.32 12.28
CA GLY A 191 -7.25 9.91 12.66
C GLY A 191 -6.76 9.65 14.07
N ILE A 192 -7.49 8.93 14.92
CA ILE A 192 -7.03 8.57 16.27
C ILE A 192 -6.65 7.09 16.30
N ASN A 193 -5.44 6.75 16.75
CA ASN A 193 -5.13 5.38 17.16
C ASN A 193 -5.46 5.25 18.66
N PRO A 194 -6.58 4.60 19.01
CA PRO A 194 -7.06 4.60 20.38
C PRO A 194 -6.16 3.76 21.29
N ALA A 195 -5.94 4.22 22.52
CA ALA A 195 -5.24 3.45 23.55
C ALA A 195 -6.01 2.17 23.93
N THR A 196 -7.33 2.18 23.77
CA THR A 196 -8.18 0.99 24.01
C THR A 196 -9.06 0.65 22.82
N ASP A 197 -9.01 -0.62 22.39
CA ASP A 197 -9.84 -1.11 21.30
C ASP A 197 -11.17 -1.69 21.82
N ASN A 198 -12.12 -0.80 22.12
CA ASN A 198 -13.49 -1.19 22.46
C ASN A 198 -14.52 -0.28 21.76
N VAL A 199 -15.63 -0.90 21.35
CA VAL A 199 -16.68 -0.24 20.56
C VAL A 199 -17.20 1.05 21.21
N PRO A 200 -17.55 1.12 22.51
CA PRO A 200 -18.02 2.37 23.10
C PRO A 200 -17.02 3.52 23.00
N THR A 201 -15.72 3.24 23.21
CA THR A 201 -14.67 4.25 23.09
C THR A 201 -14.51 4.71 21.66
N VAL A 202 -14.51 3.78 20.69
CA VAL A 202 -14.44 4.11 19.26
C VAL A 202 -15.60 5.01 18.84
N ILE A 203 -16.84 4.68 19.22
CA ILE A 203 -18.02 5.49 18.91
C ILE A 203 -17.89 6.90 19.50
N ARG A 204 -17.52 7.00 20.78
CA ARG A 204 -17.31 8.29 21.47
C ARG A 204 -16.29 9.16 20.75
N LEU A 205 -15.17 8.59 20.32
CA LEU A 205 -14.12 9.31 19.58
C LEU A 205 -14.57 9.73 18.17
N LEU A 206 -15.33 8.87 17.47
CA LEU A 206 -15.91 9.20 16.17
C LEU A 206 -16.91 10.36 16.28
N GLU A 207 -17.79 10.33 17.29
CA GLU A 207 -18.74 11.39 17.58
C GLU A 207 -18.05 12.72 17.94
N LEU A 208 -16.99 12.66 18.76
CA LEU A 208 -16.17 13.82 19.11
C LEU A 208 -15.62 14.53 17.86
N LEU A 209 -15.02 13.77 16.94
CA LEU A 209 -14.47 14.31 15.70
C LEU A 209 -15.56 14.80 14.74
N ASP A 210 -16.69 14.09 14.64
CA ASP A 210 -17.80 14.49 13.77
C ASP A 210 -18.50 15.77 14.27
N GLN A 211 -18.62 15.94 15.59
CA GLN A 211 -19.12 17.16 16.21
C GLN A 211 -18.19 18.34 15.93
N LEU A 212 -16.88 18.19 16.09
CA LEU A 212 -15.89 19.23 15.75
C LEU A 212 -15.99 19.62 14.27
N ARG A 213 -15.95 18.62 13.39
CA ARG A 213 -16.05 18.80 11.93
C ARG A 213 -17.32 19.56 11.55
N SER A 214 -18.46 19.13 12.08
CA SER A 214 -19.76 19.72 11.75
C SER A 214 -19.91 21.13 12.32
N ARG A 215 -19.43 21.37 13.55
CA ARG A 215 -19.52 22.66 14.23
C ARG A 215 -18.79 23.78 13.50
N TYR A 216 -17.64 23.47 12.89
CA TYR A 216 -16.78 24.43 12.20
C TYR A 216 -16.74 24.21 10.69
N GLU A 217 -17.60 23.34 10.15
CA GLU A 217 -17.69 23.02 8.72
C GLU A 217 -16.35 22.64 8.09
N ILE A 218 -15.52 21.91 8.84
CA ILE A 218 -14.16 21.56 8.43
C ILE A 218 -14.24 20.53 7.28
N PRO A 219 -13.64 20.78 6.11
CA PRO A 219 -13.59 19.83 5.01
C PRO A 219 -12.50 18.79 5.29
N MET A 220 -12.78 17.88 6.23
CA MET A 220 -11.89 16.79 6.62
C MET A 220 -12.70 15.51 6.81
N GLN A 221 -12.04 14.36 6.69
CA GLN A 221 -12.60 13.07 7.10
C GLN A 221 -11.96 12.57 8.38
N SER A 222 -12.77 11.90 9.21
CA SER A 222 -12.32 11.28 10.45
C SER A 222 -12.01 9.79 10.28
N CYS A 223 -11.18 9.26 11.17
CA CYS A 223 -10.96 7.83 11.30
C CYS A 223 -10.58 7.49 12.75
N VAL A 224 -11.05 6.36 13.27
CA VAL A 224 -10.47 5.76 14.47
C VAL A 224 -9.83 4.45 14.02
N LEU A 225 -8.52 4.35 14.21
CA LEU A 225 -7.69 3.26 13.70
C LEU A 225 -7.76 2.04 14.61
N THR A 226 -8.93 1.40 14.60
CA THR A 226 -9.23 0.15 15.30
C THR A 226 -9.26 -1.02 14.30
N HIS A 227 -9.32 -2.26 14.80
CA HIS A 227 -9.63 -3.41 13.95
C HIS A 227 -10.94 -3.20 13.17
N VAL A 228 -10.98 -3.68 11.92
CA VAL A 228 -12.10 -3.48 10.99
C VAL A 228 -13.43 -3.99 11.56
N THR A 229 -13.43 -5.06 12.36
CA THR A 229 -14.64 -5.58 13.02
C THR A 229 -15.24 -4.60 14.03
N THR A 230 -14.40 -3.88 14.79
CA THR A 230 -14.85 -2.84 15.71
C THR A 230 -15.47 -1.68 14.93
N SER A 231 -14.89 -1.30 13.79
CA SER A 231 -15.47 -0.30 12.89
C SER A 231 -16.83 -0.76 12.33
N MET A 232 -16.96 -2.02 11.91
CA MET A 232 -18.22 -2.59 11.43
C MET A 232 -19.30 -2.57 12.53
N GLU A 233 -18.96 -2.95 13.76
CA GLU A 233 -19.88 -2.91 14.89
C GLU A 233 -20.27 -1.47 15.26
N ALA A 234 -19.33 -0.52 15.20
CA ALA A 234 -19.61 0.90 15.39
C ALA A 234 -20.61 1.42 14.34
N MET A 235 -20.42 1.07 13.06
CA MET A 235 -21.36 1.41 11.99
C MET A 235 -22.73 0.77 12.20
N ALA A 236 -22.80 -0.49 12.63
CA ALA A 236 -24.05 -1.18 12.94
C ALA A 236 -24.85 -0.47 14.06
N ARG A 237 -24.15 0.22 14.97
CA ARG A 237 -24.73 1.06 16.04
C ARG A 237 -25.01 2.50 15.62
N GLY A 238 -24.80 2.85 14.34
CA GLY A 238 -25.08 4.18 13.80
C GLY A 238 -23.98 5.21 14.01
N ALA A 239 -22.75 4.80 14.35
CA ALA A 239 -21.64 5.72 14.54
C ALA A 239 -21.21 6.42 13.23
N PRO A 240 -20.70 7.66 13.31
CA PRO A 240 -20.36 8.46 12.13
C PRO A 240 -18.99 8.09 11.52
N VAL A 241 -18.85 6.85 11.03
CA VAL A 241 -17.60 6.37 10.41
C VAL A 241 -17.42 6.97 9.01
N ASP A 242 -16.38 7.77 8.83
CA ASP A 242 -16.00 8.32 7.52
C ASP A 242 -15.09 7.36 6.75
N LEU A 243 -13.93 7.00 7.33
CA LEU A 243 -12.99 6.02 6.77
C LEU A 243 -12.87 4.77 7.66
N VAL A 244 -12.78 3.60 7.03
CA VAL A 244 -12.53 2.31 7.69
C VAL A 244 -11.04 1.99 7.59
N PHE A 245 -10.38 1.93 8.75
CA PHE A 245 -8.99 1.54 8.85
C PHE A 245 -8.82 0.02 8.93
N GLN A 246 -7.74 -0.50 8.34
CA GLN A 246 -7.23 -1.83 8.65
C GLN A 246 -5.76 -1.97 8.28
N SER A 247 -4.94 -2.54 9.17
CA SER A 247 -3.62 -3.03 8.82
C SER A 247 -3.72 -4.28 7.95
N ILE A 248 -3.01 -4.32 6.82
CA ILE A 248 -3.02 -5.45 5.89
C ILE A 248 -1.59 -5.93 5.59
N GLY A 249 -1.49 -7.22 5.28
CA GLY A 249 -0.29 -7.91 4.84
C GLY A 249 -0.38 -8.37 3.38
N GLY A 250 0.78 -8.70 2.81
CA GLY A 250 0.90 -9.20 1.43
C GLY A 250 0.59 -10.70 1.25
N THR A 251 0.17 -11.40 2.30
CA THR A 251 -0.17 -12.83 2.26
C THR A 251 -1.43 -13.11 3.07
N GLU A 252 -2.14 -14.17 2.72
CA GLU A 252 -3.29 -14.70 3.46
C GLU A 252 -2.90 -15.03 4.90
N ALA A 253 -1.76 -15.70 5.09
CA ALA A 253 -1.29 -16.09 6.41
C ALA A 253 -1.07 -14.88 7.33
N LEU A 254 -0.49 -13.79 6.80
CA LEU A 254 -0.28 -12.57 7.57
C LEU A 254 -1.61 -11.88 7.89
N ASN A 255 -2.51 -11.76 6.91
CA ASN A 255 -3.84 -11.19 7.16
C ASN A 255 -4.65 -11.99 8.19
N ARG A 256 -4.59 -13.34 8.13
CA ARG A 256 -5.20 -14.21 9.15
C ARG A 256 -4.61 -13.99 10.54
N SER A 257 -3.31 -13.72 10.64
CA SER A 257 -2.67 -13.40 11.93
C SER A 257 -3.17 -12.08 12.54
N PHE A 258 -3.66 -11.15 11.71
CA PHE A 258 -4.35 -9.95 12.16
C PHE A 258 -5.84 -10.17 12.43
N GLY A 259 -6.40 -11.35 12.15
CA GLY A 259 -7.84 -11.62 12.23
C GLY A 259 -8.64 -11.08 11.05
N VAL A 260 -7.98 -10.86 9.90
CA VAL A 260 -8.57 -10.23 8.70
C VAL A 260 -8.76 -11.23 7.58
N GLU A 261 -9.91 -11.17 6.92
CA GLU A 261 -10.22 -11.90 5.69
C GLU A 261 -10.67 -10.91 4.60
N LEU A 262 -10.49 -11.27 3.32
CA LEU A 262 -10.86 -10.41 2.19
C LEU A 262 -12.35 -10.04 2.17
N SER A 263 -13.23 -11.00 2.53
CA SER A 263 -14.67 -10.77 2.67
C SER A 263 -14.99 -9.68 3.68
N MET A 264 -14.28 -9.65 4.82
CA MET A 264 -14.45 -8.63 5.85
C MET A 264 -14.09 -7.23 5.35
N LEU A 265 -13.03 -7.11 4.53
CA LEU A 265 -12.65 -5.84 3.90
C LEU A 265 -13.71 -5.37 2.88
N GLN A 266 -14.27 -6.31 2.11
CA GLN A 266 -15.33 -6.03 1.15
C GLN A 266 -16.63 -5.60 1.85
N ASP A 267 -17.04 -6.31 2.89
CA ASP A 267 -18.25 -6.04 3.66
C ASP A 267 -18.15 -4.69 4.38
N SER A 268 -17.03 -4.42 5.04
CA SER A 268 -16.79 -3.14 5.71
C SER A 268 -16.76 -1.95 4.73
N MET A 269 -16.19 -2.13 3.54
CA MET A 269 -16.24 -1.12 2.48
C MET A 269 -17.67 -0.83 2.04
N GLN A 270 -18.51 -1.86 1.87
CA GLN A 270 -19.92 -1.70 1.51
C GLN A 270 -20.73 -1.02 2.62
N MET A 271 -20.51 -1.41 3.87
CA MET A 271 -21.12 -0.79 5.05
C MET A 271 -20.77 0.71 5.13
N ALA A 272 -19.50 1.08 4.99
CA ALA A 272 -19.10 2.48 5.04
C ALA A 272 -19.70 3.31 3.89
N ARG A 273 -19.79 2.74 2.69
CA ARG A 273 -20.43 3.39 1.54
C ARG A 273 -21.93 3.60 1.74
N SER A 274 -22.63 2.69 2.41
CA SER A 274 -24.08 2.80 2.65
C SER A 274 -24.45 3.90 3.65
N LEU A 275 -23.47 4.40 4.42
CA LEU A 275 -23.66 5.58 5.28
C LEU A 275 -23.76 6.88 4.48
N HIS A 276 -23.36 6.89 3.20
CA HIS A 276 -23.41 8.06 2.30
C HIS A 276 -22.77 9.33 2.87
N ARG A 277 -21.65 9.19 3.58
CA ARG A 277 -21.00 10.29 4.31
C ARG A 277 -20.03 11.12 3.47
N GLY A 278 -19.55 10.57 2.35
CA GLY A 278 -18.67 11.28 1.42
C GLY A 278 -19.42 12.37 0.65
N THR A 279 -18.80 13.55 0.52
CA THR A 279 -19.42 14.72 -0.14
C THR A 279 -18.81 15.02 -1.51
N VAL A 280 -17.65 14.44 -1.81
CA VAL A 280 -16.92 14.58 -3.08
C VAL A 280 -16.78 13.24 -3.79
N GLY A 281 -16.52 12.16 -3.04
CA GLY A 281 -16.36 10.81 -3.57
C GLY A 281 -16.71 9.72 -2.56
N ASN A 282 -16.37 8.48 -2.89
CA ASN A 282 -16.76 7.27 -2.15
C ASN A 282 -15.58 6.31 -1.88
N ASN A 283 -14.35 6.82 -1.86
CA ASN A 283 -13.18 6.08 -1.37
C ASN A 283 -13.20 6.07 0.16
N VAL A 284 -13.48 4.91 0.77
CA VAL A 284 -13.75 4.80 2.21
C VAL A 284 -12.72 3.96 2.98
N MET A 285 -11.84 3.23 2.28
CA MET A 285 -10.87 2.35 2.93
C MET A 285 -9.56 3.09 3.19
N TYR A 286 -9.03 2.94 4.40
CA TYR A 286 -7.72 3.41 4.80
C TYR A 286 -6.86 2.21 5.24
N PHE A 287 -6.06 1.68 4.33
CA PHE A 287 -5.14 0.60 4.65
C PHE A 287 -3.79 1.12 5.13
N GLU A 288 -3.20 0.42 6.09
CA GLU A 288 -1.80 0.61 6.48
C GLU A 288 -1.02 -0.67 6.24
N THR A 289 0.15 -0.51 5.64
CA THR A 289 1.08 -1.58 5.32
C THR A 289 2.39 -1.32 6.05
N GLY A 290 3.26 -2.31 6.09
CA GLY A 290 4.62 -2.21 6.59
C GLY A 290 5.35 -3.50 6.23
N GLN A 291 6.67 -3.48 6.16
CA GLN A 291 7.42 -4.73 6.04
C GLN A 291 7.69 -5.31 7.42
N GLY A 292 7.30 -6.57 7.61
CA GLY A 292 7.33 -7.26 8.91
C GLY A 292 6.10 -6.93 9.74
#